data_AF-A0A6L6UGN2-F1
#
_entry.id   AF-A0A6L6UGN2-F1
#
_cell.length_a   1.000
_cell.length_b   1.000
_cell.length_c   1.000
_cell.angle_alpha   90.00
_cell.angle_beta   90.00
_cell.angle_gamma   90.00
#
_symmetry.space_group_name_H-M   'P 1'
#
loop_
_entity.id
_entity.type
_entity.pdbx_description
1 polymer ?
#
loop_
_entity_poly.entity_id
_entity_poly.type
_entity_poly.pdbx_seq_one_letter_code
_entity_poly.pdbx_strand_id
1 'polypeptide(L)'
;MYKNDKVIRRYSEPFKLKILDELSTGKLNKSQLGKLYGINPTTINEWIKKYNRKDLMNTRIKVETKDEITRIKALQKEIKQLKKLLLKKDLDAMVLDSYLEVAAEDLGYKSVAELKK
;
A
#
# COMPACT_ATOMS: atom_id res chain seq x y z
N MET A 1 -23.79 -36.55 10.69
CA MET A 1 -24.17 -35.11 10.68
C MET A 1 -23.51 -34.43 11.86
N TYR A 2 -22.74 -33.36 11.65
CA TYR A 2 -22.12 -32.61 12.76
C TYR A 2 -23.21 -31.86 13.53
N LYS A 3 -23.36 -32.14 14.83
CA LYS A 3 -24.17 -31.33 15.74
C LYS A 3 -23.40 -30.04 16.01
N ASN A 4 -23.89 -28.94 15.45
CA ASN A 4 -23.25 -27.63 15.59
C ASN A 4 -23.76 -26.95 16.87
N ASP A 5 -23.33 -27.45 18.03
CA ASP A 5 -23.71 -26.92 19.37
C ASP A 5 -23.02 -25.58 19.70
N LYS A 6 -22.65 -24.81 18.68
CA LYS A 6 -22.03 -23.49 18.85
C LYS A 6 -23.07 -22.51 19.38
N VAL A 7 -22.81 -21.95 20.55
CA VAL A 7 -23.62 -20.88 21.13
C VAL A 7 -23.52 -19.64 20.26
N ILE A 8 -24.60 -19.30 19.55
CA ILE A 8 -24.71 -18.07 18.76
C ILE A 8 -25.13 -16.95 19.69
N ARG A 9 -24.22 -16.02 19.97
CA ARG A 9 -24.53 -14.81 20.75
C ARG A 9 -25.08 -13.74 19.81
N ARG A 10 -26.29 -13.24 20.10
CA ARG A 10 -26.88 -12.08 19.42
C ARG A 10 -26.91 -10.89 20.36
N TYR A 11 -26.48 -9.74 19.85
CA TYR A 11 -26.41 -8.49 20.61
C TYR A 11 -27.45 -7.52 20.07
N SER A 12 -28.19 -6.88 20.97
CA SER A 12 -29.14 -5.82 20.63
C SER A 12 -28.42 -4.58 20.09
N GLU A 13 -29.07 -3.80 19.23
CA GLU A 13 -28.49 -2.57 18.70
C GLU A 13 -28.12 -1.52 19.75
N PRO A 14 -28.95 -1.20 20.77
CA PRO A 14 -28.55 -0.25 21.81
C PRO A 14 -27.31 -0.72 22.59
N PHE A 15 -27.16 -2.03 22.79
CA PHE A 15 -25.96 -2.57 23.41
C PHE A 15 -24.70 -2.35 22.55
N LYS A 16 -24.79 -2.54 21.23
CA LYS A 16 -23.67 -2.26 20.31
C LYS A 16 -23.25 -0.80 20.37
N LEU A 17 -24.22 0.12 20.38
CA LEU A 17 -23.96 1.55 20.44
C LEU A 17 -23.30 1.95 21.77
N LYS A 18 -23.79 1.41 22.90
CA LYS A 18 -23.18 1.63 24.22
C LYS A 18 -21.69 1.26 24.24
N ILE A 19 -21.34 0.09 23.70
CA ILE A 19 -19.94 -0.37 23.65
C ILE A 19 -19.07 0.52 22.76
N LEU A 20 -19.61 1.01 21.64
CA LEU A 20 -18.88 1.92 20.77
C LEU A 20 -18.68 3.30 21.40
N ASP A 21 -19.64 3.79 22.16
CA ASP A 21 -19.55 5.03 22.91
C ASP A 21 -18.49 4.93 24.03
N GLU A 22 -18.53 3.86 24.81
CA GLU A 22 -17.50 3.57 25.83
C GLU A 22 -16.11 3.47 25.20
N LEU A 23 -15.98 2.84 24.03
CA LEU A 23 -14.72 2.79 23.29
C LEU A 23 -14.27 4.19 22.83
N SER A 24 -15.21 5.06 22.45
CA SER A 24 -14.95 6.44 22.04
C SER A 24 -14.46 7.32 23.20
N THR A 25 -14.85 7.02 24.43
CA THR A 25 -14.32 7.73 25.62
C THR A 25 -12.85 7.45 25.90
N GLY A 26 -12.26 6.43 25.25
CA GLY A 26 -10.84 6.09 25.37
C GLY A 26 -10.42 5.49 26.72
N LYS A 27 -11.36 5.27 27.66
CA LYS A 27 -11.07 4.73 29.00
C LYS A 27 -10.61 3.27 28.97
N LEU A 28 -11.13 2.49 28.03
CA LEU A 28 -10.87 1.05 27.90
C LEU A 28 -10.51 0.69 26.46
N ASN A 29 -9.54 -0.20 26.30
CA ASN A 29 -9.19 -0.74 24.99
C ASN A 29 -10.18 -1.84 24.56
N LYS A 30 -10.22 -2.17 23.26
CA LYS A 30 -11.11 -3.19 22.70
C LYS A 30 -10.98 -4.56 23.37
N SER A 31 -9.78 -4.92 23.80
CA SER A 31 -9.51 -6.19 24.50
C SER A 31 -10.07 -6.19 25.92
N GLN A 32 -9.95 -5.07 26.63
CA GLN A 32 -10.50 -4.86 27.96
C GLN A 32 -12.02 -4.85 27.93
N LEU A 33 -12.63 -4.11 26.98
CA LEU A 33 -14.08 -4.14 26.76
C LEU A 33 -14.57 -5.56 26.40
N GLY A 34 -13.82 -6.26 25.54
CA GLY A 34 -14.12 -7.65 25.20
C GLY A 34 -14.11 -8.58 26.42
N LYS A 35 -13.12 -8.43 27.32
CA LYS A 35 -13.05 -9.20 28.57
C LYS A 35 -14.18 -8.85 29.53
N LEU A 36 -14.51 -7.56 29.68
CA LEU A 36 -15.53 -7.07 30.59
C LEU A 36 -16.94 -7.57 30.23
N TYR A 37 -17.26 -7.55 28.94
CA TYR A 37 -18.59 -7.90 28.43
C TYR A 37 -18.67 -9.30 27.80
N GLY A 38 -17.59 -10.08 27.83
CA GLY A 38 -17.53 -11.40 27.21
C GLY A 38 -17.69 -11.38 25.68
N ILE A 39 -17.24 -10.30 25.03
CA ILE A 39 -17.34 -10.08 23.58
C ILE A 39 -15.97 -10.30 22.95
N ASN A 40 -15.94 -10.95 21.79
CA ASN A 40 -14.69 -11.06 21.05
C ASN A 40 -14.31 -9.67 20.47
N PRO A 41 -13.06 -9.20 20.63
CA PRO A 41 -12.59 -7.98 19.99
C PRO A 41 -12.84 -7.92 18.48
N THR A 42 -12.91 -9.06 17.78
CA THR A 42 -13.30 -9.12 16.37
C THR A 42 -14.73 -8.66 16.13
N THR A 43 -15.67 -9.05 16.99
CA THR A 43 -17.08 -8.62 16.93
C THR A 43 -17.21 -7.11 17.14
N ILE A 44 -16.40 -6.52 18.03
CA ILE A 44 -16.35 -5.07 18.22
C ILE A 44 -15.86 -4.38 16.93
N ASN A 45 -14.82 -4.93 16.26
CA ASN A 45 -14.35 -4.40 14.98
C ASN A 45 -15.40 -4.52 13.85
N GLU A 46 -16.21 -5.58 13.84
CA GLU A 46 -17.35 -5.70 12.91
C GLU A 46 -18.38 -4.60 13.14
N TRP A 47 -18.68 -4.24 14.39
CA TRP A 47 -19.57 -3.12 14.68
C TRP A 47 -18.97 -1.79 14.27
N ILE A 48 -17.68 -1.55 14.54
CA ILE A 48 -16.99 -0.34 14.07
C ILE A 48 -17.11 -0.18 12.56
N LYS A 49 -16.97 -1.28 11.80
CA LYS A 49 -17.19 -1.29 10.35
C LYS A 49 -18.66 -1.05 9.99
N LYS A 50 -19.60 -1.74 10.65
CA LYS A 50 -21.05 -1.61 10.39
C LYS A 50 -21.54 -0.17 10.60
N TYR A 51 -21.09 0.50 11.64
CA TYR A 51 -21.47 1.87 11.97
C TYR A 51 -20.50 2.93 11.38
N ASN A 52 -19.57 2.52 10.51
CA ASN A 52 -18.61 3.40 9.82
C ASN A 52 -17.82 4.35 10.73
N ARG A 53 -17.50 3.91 11.96
CA ARG A 53 -16.75 4.68 12.97
C ARG A 53 -15.25 4.62 12.70
N LYS A 54 -14.80 5.32 11.65
CA LYS A 54 -13.40 5.37 11.22
C LYS A 54 -12.45 5.88 12.31
N ASP A 55 -12.97 6.72 13.20
CA ASP A 55 -12.30 7.24 14.39
C ASP A 55 -11.87 6.14 15.38
N LEU A 56 -12.60 5.02 15.42
CA LEU A 56 -12.33 3.89 16.32
C LEU A 56 -11.53 2.77 15.62
N MET A 57 -11.11 2.96 14.37
CA MET A 57 -10.27 1.97 13.68
C MET A 57 -8.87 1.91 14.28
N ASN A 58 -8.28 0.71 14.29
CA ASN A 58 -6.94 0.53 14.82
C ASN A 58 -5.92 1.26 13.91
N THR A 59 -5.13 2.16 14.49
CA THR A 59 -3.92 2.67 13.83
C THR A 59 -2.94 1.53 13.68
N ARG A 60 -2.75 1.05 12.43
CA ARG A 60 -1.80 -0.02 12.14
C ARG A 60 -0.40 0.57 12.09
N ILE A 61 0.31 0.52 13.20
CA ILE A 61 1.73 0.86 13.24
C ILE A 61 2.51 -0.39 12.84
N LYS A 62 3.14 -0.36 11.66
CA LYS A 62 4.05 -1.42 11.24
C LYS A 62 5.39 -1.16 11.94
N VAL A 63 5.75 -2.04 12.88
CA VAL A 63 7.05 -1.99 13.56
C VAL A 63 8.05 -2.68 12.65
N GLU A 64 8.78 -1.89 11.87
CA GLU A 64 9.89 -2.37 11.03
C GLU A 64 11.20 -2.29 11.84
N THR A 65 12.08 -3.26 11.65
CA THR A 65 13.40 -3.24 12.30
C THR A 65 14.27 -2.14 11.65
N LYS A 66 15.23 -1.58 12.39
CA LYS A 66 16.09 -0.48 11.88
C LYS A 66 16.77 -0.82 10.55
N ASP A 67 17.08 -2.10 10.33
CA ASP A 67 17.73 -2.62 9.13
C ASP A 67 16.81 -2.65 7.90
N GLU A 68 15.51 -2.82 8.10
CA GLU A 68 14.52 -2.78 7.01
C GLU A 68 14.36 -1.36 6.47
N ILE A 69 14.38 -0.35 7.35
CA ILE A 69 14.27 1.05 6.98
C ILE A 69 15.49 1.50 6.16
N THR A 70 16.70 1.12 6.58
CA THR A 70 17.93 1.43 5.84
C THR A 70 17.95 0.73 4.48
N ARG A 71 17.52 -0.54 4.41
CA ARG A 71 17.40 -1.27 3.13
C ARG A 71 16.39 -0.64 2.18
N ILE A 72 15.22 -0.23 2.67
CA ILE A 72 14.20 0.47 1.86
C ILE A 72 14.77 1.78 1.30
N LYS A 73 15.47 2.57 2.12
CA LYS A 73 16.10 3.82 1.66
C LYS A 73 17.20 3.59 0.62
N ALA A 74 18.03 2.57 0.81
CA ALA A 74 19.07 2.21 -0.15
C ALA A 74 18.46 1.81 -1.50
N LEU A 75 17.44 0.93 -1.49
CA LEU A 75 16.72 0.51 -2.70
C LEU A 75 16.03 1.68 -3.40
N GLN A 76 15.42 2.61 -2.66
CA GLN A 76 14.82 3.81 -3.25
C GLN A 76 15.87 4.71 -3.94
N LYS A 77 17.06 4.85 -3.36
CA LYS A 77 18.16 5.61 -3.95
C LYS A 77 18.67 4.96 -5.23
N GLU A 78 18.81 3.63 -5.22
CA GLU A 78 19.23 2.85 -6.37
C GLU A 78 18.22 2.94 -7.52
N ILE A 79 16.92 2.80 -7.24
CA ILE A 79 15.86 2.99 -8.25
C ILE A 79 15.93 4.38 -8.88
N LYS A 80 16.19 5.43 -8.08
CA LYS A 80 16.31 6.80 -8.58
C LYS A 80 17.53 6.96 -9.51
N GLN A 81 18.67 6.36 -9.14
CA GLN A 81 19.88 6.38 -9.95
C GLN A 81 19.71 5.62 -11.27
N LEU A 82 19.11 4.42 -11.23
CA LEU A 82 18.86 3.60 -12.41
C LEU A 82 17.91 4.30 -13.38
N LYS A 83 16.83 4.92 -12.89
CA LYS A 83 15.93 5.71 -13.74
C LYS A 83 16.63 6.88 -14.43
N LYS A 84 17.54 7.58 -13.73
CA LYS A 84 18.31 8.68 -14.32
C LYS A 84 19.27 8.20 -15.41
N LEU A 85 19.93 7.05 -15.19
CA LEU A 85 20.83 6.46 -16.18
C LEU A 85 20.07 5.99 -17.41
N LEU A 86 18.88 5.40 -17.24
CA LEU A 86 18.03 4.98 -18.34
C LEU A 86 17.63 6.18 -19.22
N LEU A 87 17.11 7.25 -18.60
CA LEU A 87 16.76 8.48 -19.33
C LEU A 87 17.95 9.07 -20.10
N LYS A 88 19.15 9.04 -19.52
CA LYS A 88 20.36 9.51 -20.21
C LYS A 88 20.67 8.65 -21.44
N LYS A 89 20.59 7.32 -21.32
CA LYS A 89 20.81 6.42 -22.46
C LYS A 89 19.78 6.60 -23.56
N ASP A 90 18.52 6.83 -23.21
CA ASP A 90 17.47 7.08 -24.20
C ASP A 90 17.71 8.39 -24.96
N LEU A 91 18.16 9.45 -24.28
CA LEU A 91 18.55 10.70 -24.93
C LEU A 91 19.78 10.52 -25.83
N ASP A 92 20.82 9.83 -25.36
CA ASP A 92 22.03 9.56 -26.14
C ASP A 92 21.67 8.76 -27.42
N ALA A 93 20.74 7.81 -27.33
CA ALA A 93 20.24 7.06 -28.49
C ALA A 93 19.48 7.95 -29.48
N MET A 94 18.57 8.81 -29.01
CA MET A 94 17.86 9.77 -29.88
C MET A 94 18.81 10.72 -30.60
N VAL A 95 19.85 11.20 -29.90
CA VAL A 95 20.88 12.07 -30.51
C VAL A 95 21.64 11.31 -31.60
N LEU A 96 22.07 10.08 -31.33
CA LEU A 96 22.75 9.25 -32.33
C LEU A 96 21.87 8.97 -33.55
N ASP A 97 20.58 8.70 -33.36
CA ASP A 97 19.65 8.49 -34.47
C ASP A 97 19.51 9.77 -35.32
N SER A 98 19.34 10.94 -34.69
CA SER A 98 19.28 12.21 -35.40
C SER A 98 20.58 12.57 -36.14
N TYR A 99 21.73 12.26 -35.54
CA TYR A 99 23.03 12.45 -36.19
C TYR A 99 23.20 11.57 -37.43
N LEU A 100 22.72 10.32 -37.35
CA LEU A 100 22.74 9.39 -38.48
C LEU A 100 21.79 9.81 -39.60
N GLU A 101 20.64 10.40 -39.27
CA GLU A 101 19.71 10.98 -40.26
C GLU A 101 20.38 12.12 -41.03
N VAL A 102 20.97 13.10 -40.33
CA VAL A 102 21.66 14.24 -40.96
C VAL A 102 22.86 13.75 -41.81
N ALA A 103 23.66 12.82 -41.30
CA ALA A 103 24.79 12.28 -42.05
C ALA A 103 24.36 11.51 -43.31
N ALA A 104 23.21 10.83 -43.28
CA ALA A 104 22.66 10.16 -44.46
C ALA A 104 22.17 11.14 -45.52
N GLU A 105 21.55 12.26 -45.09
CA GLU A 105 21.14 13.36 -45.98
C GLU A 105 22.36 14.03 -46.64
N ASP A 106 23.40 14.37 -45.86
CA ASP A 106 24.62 15.03 -46.35
C ASP A 106 25.40 14.17 -47.37
N LEU A 107 25.35 12.84 -47.23
CA LEU A 107 25.98 11.88 -48.12
C LEU A 107 25.11 11.51 -49.34
N GLY A 108 23.90 12.07 -49.45
CA GLY A 108 23.00 11.90 -50.59
C GLY A 108 22.21 10.58 -50.60
N TYR A 109 22.12 9.88 -49.47
CA TYR A 109 21.32 8.67 -49.31
C TYR A 109 19.87 9.02 -48.94
N LYS A 110 18.90 8.22 -49.38
CA LYS A 110 17.47 8.49 -49.13
C LYS A 110 16.99 8.04 -47.75
N SER A 111 17.77 7.21 -47.05
CA SER A 111 17.46 6.79 -45.68
C SER A 111 18.68 6.26 -44.91
N VAL A 112 18.60 6.32 -43.57
CA VAL A 112 19.60 5.75 -42.63
C VAL A 112 19.79 4.23 -42.82
N ALA A 113 18.79 3.52 -43.35
CA ALA A 113 18.85 2.08 -43.63
C ALA A 113 19.74 1.73 -44.84
N GLU A 114 19.95 2.68 -45.77
CA GLU A 114 20.85 2.49 -46.91
C GLU A 114 22.31 2.71 -46.52
N LEU A 115 22.57 3.55 -45.52
CA LEU A 115 23.93 3.88 -45.05
C LEU A 115 24.50 2.83 -44.07
N LYS A 116 23.65 2.12 -43.34
CA LYS A 116 24.04 1.03 -42.43
C LYS A 116 24.26 -0.33 -43.12
N LYS A 117 24.08 -0.40 -44.45
CA LYS A 117 24.18 -1.62 -45.25
C LYS A 117 25.59 -1.79 -45.81
#